data_AF-A0A9D8AIN0-F1
#
_entry.id   AF-A0A9D8AIN0-F1
#
_cell.length_a   1.000
_cell.length_b   1.000
_cell.length_c   1.000
_cell.angle_alpha   90.00
_cell.angle_beta   90.00
_cell.angle_gamma   90.00
#
_symmetry.space_group_name_H-M   'P 1'
#
loop_
_entity.id
_entity.type
_entity.pdbx_description
1 polymer ?
#
loop_
_entity_poly.entity_id
_entity_poly.type
_entity_poly.pdbx_seq_one_letter_code
_entity_poly.pdbx_strand_id
1 'polypeptide(L)'
;MARWILKILGKSGRARIALVIGVLTVIFVLNFTFSALHKMSSYEVAAYAATESTKLIRAGQTISAISRGGGVVTVTLSSNYPNNNLKPSQSIVIDTGTGGTASFNGTFTIAGVTSQTSFTYAQSGTDETGTIGTSPYAGGDYTTLTTWEAAVAADLTAGGGTIA
;
A
#
# COMPACT_ATOMS: atom_id res chain seq x y z
N MET A 1 0.23 19.87 -56.16
CA MET A 1 0.68 21.24 -55.81
C MET A 1 2.06 21.32 -55.15
N ALA A 2 2.57 20.25 -54.49
CA ALA A 2 3.90 20.27 -53.85
C ALA A 2 5.11 20.37 -54.80
N ARG A 3 4.97 20.02 -56.09
CA ARG A 3 6.07 20.05 -57.07
C ARG A 3 6.40 21.45 -57.63
N TRP A 4 5.56 22.46 -57.41
CA TRP A 4 5.76 23.80 -57.98
C TRP A 4 6.59 24.72 -57.06
N ILE A 5 6.47 24.57 -55.74
CA ILE A 5 7.19 25.39 -54.76
C ILE A 5 8.70 25.10 -54.75
N LEU A 6 9.14 23.88 -55.08
CA LEU A 6 10.55 23.50 -55.02
C LEU A 6 11.43 24.10 -56.15
N LYS A 7 10.82 24.63 -57.23
CA LYS A 7 11.53 25.17 -58.40
C LYS A 7 11.98 26.62 -58.23
N ILE A 8 11.39 27.37 -57.27
CA ILE A 8 11.65 28.80 -57.05
C ILE A 8 12.83 29.06 -56.09
N LEU A 9 13.21 28.09 -55.26
CA LEU A 9 14.33 28.23 -54.33
C LEU A 9 15.65 27.74 -54.93
N GLY A 10 16.62 28.66 -55.08
CA GLY A 10 18.01 28.34 -55.41
C GLY A 10 18.69 27.44 -54.35
N LYS A 11 19.89 26.92 -54.66
CA LYS A 11 20.63 25.95 -53.82
C LYS A 11 20.71 26.36 -52.33
N SER A 12 20.88 27.66 -52.05
CA SER A 12 20.93 28.22 -50.69
C SER A 12 19.60 28.15 -49.94
N GLY A 13 18.47 28.30 -50.63
CA GLY A 13 17.13 28.20 -50.04
C GLY A 13 16.74 26.78 -49.65
N ARG A 14 17.18 25.79 -50.43
CA ARG A 14 16.95 24.36 -50.13
C ARG A 14 17.73 23.88 -48.90
N ALA A 15 18.97 24.35 -48.74
CA ALA A 15 19.80 24.04 -47.57
C ALA A 15 19.21 24.65 -46.27
N ARG A 16 18.69 25.88 -46.34
CA ARG A 16 18.04 26.54 -45.20
C ARG A 16 16.75 25.83 -44.77
N ILE A 17 15.93 25.36 -45.71
CA ILE A 17 14.72 24.59 -45.41
C ILE A 17 15.06 23.23 -44.79
N ALA A 18 16.08 22.53 -45.31
CA ALA A 18 16.51 21.24 -44.75
C ALA A 18 17.04 21.38 -43.30
N LEU A 19 17.78 22.45 -43.02
CA LEU A 19 18.25 22.77 -41.66
C LEU A 19 17.07 23.05 -40.71
N VAL A 20 16.10 23.86 -41.14
CA VAL A 20 14.91 24.20 -40.33
C VAL A 20 14.07 22.96 -40.05
N ILE A 21 13.86 22.09 -41.05
CA ILE A 21 13.12 20.83 -40.85
C ILE A 21 13.88 19.94 -39.88
N GLY A 22 15.19 19.72 -40.06
CA GLY A 22 16.00 18.88 -39.18
C GLY A 22 16.00 19.34 -37.72
N VAL A 23 16.11 20.66 -37.48
CA VAL A 23 16.01 21.23 -36.13
C VAL A 23 14.62 20.99 -35.53
N LEU A 24 13.55 21.14 -36.32
CA LEU A 24 12.19 20.91 -35.86
C LEU A 24 11.92 19.43 -35.53
N THR A 25 12.46 18.49 -36.31
CA THR A 25 12.34 17.05 -36.00
C THR A 25 13.08 16.68 -34.73
N VAL A 26 14.29 17.21 -34.53
CA VAL A 26 15.07 16.96 -33.30
C VAL A 26 14.33 17.50 -32.08
N ILE A 27 13.79 18.71 -32.15
CA ILE A 27 12.98 19.30 -31.07
C ILE A 27 11.73 18.46 -30.80
N PHE A 28 11.03 17.98 -31.84
CA PHE A 28 9.83 17.17 -31.66
C PHE A 28 10.14 15.81 -31.00
N VAL A 29 11.22 15.14 -31.42
CA VAL A 29 11.67 13.87 -30.82
C VAL A 29 12.10 14.06 -29.37
N LEU A 30 12.87 15.11 -29.05
CA LEU A 30 13.27 15.41 -27.67
C LEU A 30 12.07 15.71 -26.77
N ASN A 31 11.10 16.49 -27.24
CA ASN A 31 9.88 16.79 -26.46
C ASN A 31 9.00 15.56 -26.25
N PHE A 32 8.91 14.67 -27.25
CA PHE A 32 8.16 13.42 -27.15
C PHE A 32 8.82 12.45 -26.14
N THR A 33 10.15 12.30 -26.21
CA THR A 33 10.90 11.44 -25.29
C THR A 33 10.89 11.99 -23.86
N PHE A 34 11.01 13.31 -23.67
CA PHE A 34 10.92 13.93 -22.35
C PHE A 34 9.51 13.79 -21.74
N SER A 35 8.45 13.94 -22.53
CA SER A 35 7.08 13.70 -22.08
C SER A 35 6.83 12.25 -21.69
N ALA A 36 7.43 11.29 -22.39
CA ALA A 36 7.35 9.87 -22.04
C ALA A 36 8.12 9.56 -20.74
N LEU A 37 9.32 10.13 -20.59
CA LEU A 37 10.17 9.93 -19.41
C LEU A 37 9.53 10.51 -18.13
N HIS A 38 8.92 11.70 -18.22
CA HIS A 38 8.23 12.31 -17.07
C HIS A 38 6.99 11.51 -16.65
N LYS A 39 6.26 10.97 -17.62
CA LYS A 39 5.13 10.07 -17.35
C LYS A 39 5.60 8.77 -16.69
N MET A 40 6.69 8.16 -17.15
CA MET A 40 7.24 6.92 -16.58
C MET A 40 7.69 7.06 -15.11
N SER A 41 8.34 8.16 -14.72
CA SER A 41 8.72 8.41 -13.32
C SER A 41 7.52 8.56 -12.38
N SER A 42 6.40 9.07 -12.89
CA SER A 42 5.18 9.27 -12.10
C SER A 42 4.50 7.95 -11.74
N TYR A 43 4.58 6.95 -12.62
CA TYR A 43 3.94 5.65 -12.43
C TYR A 43 4.69 4.76 -11.42
N GLU A 44 6.03 4.75 -11.43
CA GLU A 44 6.80 3.97 -10.46
C GLU A 44 6.58 4.47 -9.02
N VAL A 45 6.46 5.78 -8.83
CA VAL A 45 6.17 6.39 -7.52
C VAL A 45 4.78 6.02 -7.03
N ALA A 46 3.77 6.00 -7.91
CA ALA A 46 2.40 5.63 -7.56
C ALA A 46 2.26 4.14 -7.18
N ALA A 47 2.90 3.24 -7.93
CA ALA A 47 2.89 1.80 -7.63
C ALA A 47 3.61 1.49 -6.31
N TYR A 48 4.72 2.17 -6.03
CA TYR A 48 5.44 2.04 -4.77
C TYR A 48 4.60 2.53 -3.58
N ALA A 49 3.93 3.68 -3.70
CA ALA A 49 3.06 4.21 -2.66
C ALA A 49 1.85 3.31 -2.36
N ALA A 50 1.25 2.71 -3.40
CA ALA A 50 0.16 1.75 -3.24
C ALA A 50 0.63 0.47 -2.51
N THR A 51 1.82 -0.03 -2.84
CA THR A 51 2.43 -1.20 -2.19
C THR A 51 2.74 -0.93 -0.71
N GLU A 52 3.28 0.24 -0.38
CA GLU A 52 3.50 0.63 1.01
C GLU A 52 2.17 0.77 1.78
N SER A 53 1.14 1.32 1.13
CA SER A 53 -0.19 1.47 1.73
C SER A 53 -0.86 0.11 2.03
N THR A 54 -0.74 -0.87 1.13
CA THR A 54 -1.29 -2.22 1.37
C THR A 54 -0.50 -3.00 2.41
N LYS A 55 0.83 -2.87 2.45
CA LYS A 55 1.66 -3.42 3.54
C LYS A 55 1.29 -2.82 4.89
N LEU A 56 0.97 -1.53 4.95
CA LEU A 56 0.51 -0.87 6.17
C LEU A 56 -0.85 -1.40 6.62
N ILE A 57 -1.74 -1.75 5.68
CA ILE A 57 -3.04 -2.33 5.99
C ILE A 57 -2.90 -3.81 6.41
N ARG A 58 -1.90 -4.54 5.88
CA ARG A 58 -1.55 -5.92 6.24
C ARG A 58 -0.63 -6.07 7.46
N ALA A 59 -0.34 -4.97 8.15
CA ALA A 59 0.55 -4.99 9.30
C ALA A 59 -0.07 -5.78 10.46
N GLY A 60 0.74 -6.64 11.06
CA GLY A 60 0.44 -7.31 12.31
C GLY A 60 1.69 -7.93 12.91
N GLN A 61 1.55 -8.53 14.09
CA GLN A 61 2.61 -9.21 14.81
C GLN A 61 2.11 -10.48 15.47
N THR A 62 3.05 -11.38 15.74
CA THR A 62 2.80 -12.58 16.52
C THR A 62 2.54 -12.22 17.97
N ILE A 63 1.46 -12.73 18.54
CA ILE A 63 1.16 -12.60 19.97
C ILE A 63 2.04 -13.59 20.73
N SER A 64 2.74 -13.12 21.77
CA SER A 64 3.56 -13.94 22.65
C SER A 64 2.88 -14.24 23.99
N ALA A 65 1.99 -13.36 24.45
CA ALA A 65 1.16 -13.59 25.62
C ALA A 65 -0.13 -12.76 25.56
N ILE A 66 -1.18 -13.25 26.20
CA ILE A 66 -2.43 -12.52 26.37
C ILE A 66 -3.08 -12.87 27.71
N SER A 67 -3.60 -11.89 28.41
CA SER A 67 -4.31 -12.12 29.67
C SER A 67 -5.36 -11.05 29.93
N ARG A 68 -6.44 -11.41 30.60
CA ARG A 68 -7.48 -10.51 31.07
C ARG A 68 -7.38 -10.34 32.58
N GLY A 69 -7.40 -9.09 33.04
CA GLY A 69 -7.50 -8.71 34.44
C GLY A 69 -8.45 -7.53 34.61
N GLY A 70 -9.49 -7.67 35.44
CA GLY A 70 -10.42 -6.57 35.74
C GLY A 70 -11.16 -6.01 34.52
N GLY A 71 -11.45 -6.87 33.53
CA GLY A 71 -12.12 -6.46 32.28
C GLY A 71 -11.22 -5.78 31.24
N VAL A 72 -9.91 -5.75 31.48
CA VAL A 72 -8.90 -5.25 30.54
C VAL A 72 -8.02 -6.40 30.09
N VAL A 73 -7.89 -6.57 28.78
CA VAL A 73 -6.97 -7.53 28.18
C VAL A 73 -5.67 -6.82 27.89
N THR A 74 -4.56 -7.41 28.34
CA THR A 74 -3.20 -7.03 27.93
C THR A 74 -2.70 -8.02 26.89
N VAL A 75 -2.24 -7.50 25.76
CA VAL A 75 -1.62 -8.28 24.69
C VAL A 75 -0.13 -7.93 24.65
N THR A 76 0.70 -8.95 24.62
CA THR A 76 2.15 -8.84 24.41
C THR A 76 2.50 -9.45 23.06
N LEU A 77 3.30 -8.73 22.29
CA LEU A 77 3.78 -9.13 20.97
C LEU A 77 5.20 -9.70 21.07
N SER A 78 5.58 -10.54 20.11
CA SER A 78 6.93 -11.12 20.04
C SER A 78 8.00 -10.10 19.62
N SER A 79 7.61 -9.03 18.93
CA SER A 79 8.49 -7.95 18.46
C SER A 79 7.67 -6.67 18.27
N ASN A 80 8.35 -5.57 17.93
CA ASN A 80 7.72 -4.29 17.68
C ASN A 80 6.70 -4.40 16.55
N TYR A 81 5.53 -3.80 16.77
CA TYR A 81 4.51 -3.66 15.75
C TYR A 81 5.08 -2.91 14.52
N PRO A 82 4.80 -3.38 13.29
CA PRO A 82 5.38 -2.83 12.08
C PRO A 82 5.18 -1.33 11.98
N ASN A 83 6.23 -0.65 11.48
CA ASN A 83 6.20 0.77 11.15
C ASN A 83 5.82 1.69 12.32
N ASN A 84 6.03 1.25 13.57
CA ASN A 84 5.69 2.00 14.77
C ASN A 84 4.21 2.45 14.78
N ASN A 85 3.32 1.58 14.28
CA ASN A 85 1.95 1.94 13.98
C ASN A 85 0.91 1.37 14.96
N LEU A 86 1.34 0.82 16.09
CA LEU A 86 0.43 0.46 17.17
C LEU A 86 -0.01 1.72 17.92
N LYS A 87 -1.29 2.09 17.82
CA LYS A 87 -1.83 3.32 18.40
C LYS A 87 -3.21 3.09 19.06
N PRO A 88 -3.55 3.85 20.12
CA PRO A 88 -4.90 3.81 20.69
C PRO A 88 -5.98 4.16 19.65
N SER A 89 -7.21 3.73 19.92
CA SER A 89 -8.40 3.94 19.09
C SER A 89 -8.38 3.28 17.70
N GLN A 90 -7.39 2.45 17.40
CA GLN A 90 -7.36 1.64 16.18
C GLN A 90 -8.13 0.34 16.37
N SER A 91 -8.78 -0.13 15.29
CA SER A 91 -9.32 -1.49 15.21
C SER A 91 -8.18 -2.48 15.03
N ILE A 92 -8.21 -3.59 15.76
CA ILE A 92 -7.23 -4.66 15.71
C ILE A 92 -7.93 -6.01 15.79
N VAL A 93 -7.56 -6.92 14.90
CA VAL A 93 -7.97 -8.31 14.89
C VAL A 93 -7.02 -9.09 15.79
N ILE A 94 -7.57 -9.89 16.69
CA ILE A 94 -6.87 -10.80 17.58
C ILE A 94 -7.23 -12.23 17.18
N ASP A 95 -6.21 -13.03 16.92
CA ASP A 95 -6.30 -14.47 16.75
C ASP A 95 -5.23 -15.14 17.61
N THR A 96 -5.65 -15.91 18.61
CA THR A 96 -4.75 -16.68 19.47
C THR A 96 -4.18 -17.92 18.78
N GLY A 97 -4.57 -18.21 17.54
CA GLY A 97 -4.07 -19.32 16.74
C GLY A 97 -4.71 -20.67 17.07
N THR A 98 -4.45 -21.69 16.26
CA THR A 98 -4.99 -23.04 16.48
C THR A 98 -4.52 -23.62 17.81
N GLY A 99 -5.46 -24.01 18.67
CA GLY A 99 -5.18 -24.47 20.04
C GLY A 99 -5.02 -23.35 21.07
N GLY A 100 -5.19 -22.08 20.66
CA GLY A 100 -5.22 -20.93 21.56
C GLY A 100 -6.59 -20.73 22.23
N THR A 101 -6.62 -19.83 23.22
CA THR A 101 -7.85 -19.51 23.94
C THR A 101 -8.77 -18.62 23.10
N ALA A 102 -9.76 -19.25 22.47
CA ALA A 102 -10.68 -18.59 21.54
C ALA A 102 -11.54 -17.47 22.15
N SER A 103 -11.68 -17.38 23.48
CA SER A 103 -12.41 -16.27 24.12
C SER A 103 -11.78 -14.92 23.79
N PHE A 104 -10.47 -14.85 23.52
CA PHE A 104 -9.78 -13.63 23.17
C PHE A 104 -9.87 -13.25 21.68
N ASN A 105 -10.34 -14.15 20.82
CA ASN A 105 -10.37 -13.93 19.38
C ASN A 105 -11.47 -12.93 18.99
N GLY A 106 -11.19 -12.09 18.00
CA GLY A 106 -12.17 -11.14 17.47
C GLY A 106 -11.54 -9.82 17.06
N THR A 107 -12.39 -8.84 16.75
CA THR A 107 -11.97 -7.48 16.42
C THR A 107 -12.26 -6.57 17.60
N PHE A 108 -11.24 -5.83 18.04
CA PHE A 108 -11.33 -4.96 19.21
C PHE A 108 -10.76 -3.58 18.89
N THR A 109 -11.14 -2.60 19.69
CA THR A 109 -10.51 -1.27 19.67
C THR A 109 -9.40 -1.21 20.71
N ILE A 110 -8.20 -0.80 20.29
CA ILE A 110 -7.07 -0.59 21.20
C ILE A 110 -7.42 0.54 22.17
N ALA A 111 -7.49 0.22 23.46
CA ALA A 111 -7.75 1.19 24.53
C ALA A 111 -6.48 1.95 24.91
N GLY A 112 -5.33 1.28 24.94
CA GLY A 112 -4.06 1.86 25.36
C GLY A 112 -2.87 1.14 24.74
N VAL A 113 -1.76 1.85 24.57
CA VAL A 113 -0.49 1.31 24.05
C VAL A 113 0.61 1.67 25.02
N THR A 114 1.19 0.67 25.68
CA THR A 114 2.28 0.83 26.63
C THR A 114 3.62 0.93 25.89
N SER A 115 3.77 0.17 24.81
CA SER A 115 4.93 0.16 23.92
C SER A 115 4.53 -0.42 22.56
N GLN A 116 5.41 -0.39 21.56
CA GLN A 116 5.16 -1.09 20.29
C GLN A 116 5.09 -2.62 20.43
N THR A 117 5.31 -3.18 21.61
CA THR A 117 5.17 -4.61 21.90
C THR A 117 4.02 -4.92 22.84
N SER A 118 3.29 -3.91 23.33
CA SER A 118 2.26 -4.12 24.35
C SER A 118 1.14 -3.09 24.25
N PHE A 119 -0.09 -3.60 24.18
CA PHE A 119 -1.31 -2.81 24.15
C PHE A 119 -2.42 -3.48 24.93
N THR A 120 -3.49 -2.73 25.16
CA THR A 120 -4.66 -3.20 25.90
C THR A 120 -5.95 -2.94 25.15
N TYR A 121 -6.95 -3.78 25.35
CA TYR A 121 -8.33 -3.54 24.92
C TYR A 121 -9.31 -3.97 26.01
N ALA A 122 -10.53 -3.45 25.97
CA ALA A 122 -11.58 -3.82 26.92
C ALA A 122 -12.27 -5.11 26.48
N GLN A 123 -12.46 -6.04 27.41
CA GLN A 123 -13.24 -7.24 27.19
C GLN A 123 -13.89 -7.68 28.50
N SER A 124 -15.18 -7.99 28.47
CA SER A 124 -15.86 -8.58 29.63
C SER A 124 -15.49 -10.06 29.83
N GLY A 125 -15.38 -10.49 31.08
CA GLY A 125 -15.19 -11.88 31.46
C GLY A 125 -14.39 -12.03 32.75
N THR A 126 -14.25 -13.25 33.25
CA THR A 126 -13.40 -13.53 34.42
C THR A 126 -11.94 -13.31 34.09
N ASP A 127 -11.12 -13.04 35.09
CA ASP A 127 -9.67 -12.97 34.91
C ASP A 127 -9.15 -14.31 34.41
N GLU A 128 -8.34 -14.28 33.36
CA GLU A 128 -7.78 -15.48 32.74
C GLU A 128 -6.47 -15.17 32.03
N THR A 129 -5.55 -16.14 32.02
CA THR A 129 -4.37 -16.11 31.16
C THR A 129 -4.65 -16.96 29.93
N GLY A 130 -4.52 -16.39 28.74
CA GLY A 130 -4.76 -17.09 27.49
C GLY A 130 -3.62 -18.04 27.12
N THR A 131 -4.00 -19.18 26.57
CA THR A 131 -3.10 -20.08 25.85
C THR A 131 -2.87 -19.51 24.46
N ILE A 132 -1.62 -19.44 24.03
CA ILE A 132 -1.22 -19.05 22.68
C ILE A 132 -1.04 -20.32 21.84
N GLY A 133 -1.79 -20.41 20.75
CA GLY A 133 -1.78 -21.52 19.80
C GLY A 133 -0.73 -21.35 18.71
N THR A 134 -0.86 -22.14 17.64
CA THR A 134 0.04 -22.04 16.48
C THR A 134 -0.36 -20.88 15.57
N SER A 135 0.64 -20.11 15.12
CA SER A 135 0.47 -18.93 14.25
C SER A 135 -0.46 -17.86 14.83
N PRO A 136 -0.26 -17.42 16.09
CA PRO A 136 -1.08 -16.38 16.69
C PRO A 136 -0.78 -15.03 16.04
N TYR A 137 -1.76 -14.15 16.01
CA TYR A 137 -1.70 -12.94 15.21
C TYR A 137 -2.51 -11.80 15.84
N ALA A 138 -1.92 -10.61 15.91
CA ALA A 138 -2.61 -9.36 16.16
C ALA A 138 -2.34 -8.40 15.00
N GLY A 139 -3.38 -7.88 14.34
CA GLY A 139 -3.17 -7.02 13.16
C GLY A 139 -4.38 -6.25 12.65
N GLY A 140 -4.23 -5.59 11.50
CA GLY A 140 -5.23 -4.67 10.94
C GLY A 140 -6.61 -5.29 10.72
N ASP A 141 -7.66 -4.45 10.75
CA ASP A 141 -9.03 -4.84 10.38
C ASP A 141 -9.17 -4.92 8.85
N TYR A 142 -9.37 -6.13 8.35
CA TYR A 142 -9.35 -6.48 6.93
C TYR A 142 -10.72 -6.42 6.25
N THR A 143 -11.79 -6.09 6.98
CA THR A 143 -13.16 -6.26 6.49
C THR A 143 -13.45 -5.42 5.24
N THR A 144 -12.86 -4.23 5.12
CA THR A 144 -13.03 -3.34 3.96
C THR A 144 -12.11 -3.71 2.79
N LEU A 145 -10.88 -4.17 3.05
CA LEU A 145 -9.94 -4.55 1.99
C LEU A 145 -10.28 -5.89 1.35
N THR A 146 -10.72 -6.87 2.16
CA THR A 146 -11.16 -8.19 1.66
C THR A 146 -12.42 -8.09 0.82
N THR A 147 -13.37 -7.22 1.19
CA THR A 147 -14.54 -6.92 0.37
C THR A 147 -14.16 -6.26 -0.96
N TRP A 148 -13.15 -5.40 -0.98
CA TRP A 148 -12.63 -4.77 -2.20
C TRP A 148 -11.81 -5.75 -3.07
N GLU A 149 -10.92 -6.56 -2.49
CA GLU A 149 -10.13 -7.57 -3.21
C GLU A 149 -11.03 -8.66 -3.80
N ALA A 150 -12.05 -9.11 -3.07
CA ALA A 150 -13.03 -10.07 -3.58
C ALA A 150 -13.96 -9.48 -4.66
N ALA A 151 -14.31 -8.19 -4.55
CA ALA A 151 -15.15 -7.51 -5.53
C ALA A 151 -14.39 -7.11 -6.81
N VAL A 152 -13.09 -6.85 -6.73
CA VAL A 152 -12.33 -6.25 -7.84
C VAL A 152 -11.26 -7.18 -8.41
N ALA A 153 -10.84 -8.25 -7.69
CA ALA A 153 -9.73 -9.14 -8.08
C ALA A 153 -8.45 -8.41 -8.55
N ALA A 154 -8.34 -7.11 -8.25
CA ALA A 154 -7.29 -6.27 -8.76
C ALA A 154 -6.12 -6.33 -7.78
N ASP A 155 -5.04 -6.90 -8.29
CA ASP A 155 -3.72 -6.58 -7.80
C ASP A 155 -3.56 -5.04 -7.75
N LEU A 156 -3.48 -4.49 -6.55
CA LEU A 156 -3.28 -3.05 -6.30
C LEU A 156 -1.96 -2.53 -6.90
N THR A 157 -1.05 -3.43 -7.27
CA THR A 157 0.22 -3.12 -7.94
C THR A 157 0.13 -3.20 -9.47
N ALA A 158 -0.93 -3.82 -10.01
CA ALA A 158 -1.11 -3.97 -11.45
C ALA A 158 -1.62 -2.69 -12.15
N GLY A 159 -1.89 -1.62 -11.38
CA GLY A 159 -2.21 -0.31 -11.91
C GLY A 159 -3.52 -0.28 -12.71
N GLY A 160 -4.62 0.08 -12.06
CA GLY A 160 -5.84 0.58 -12.72
C GLY A 160 -6.27 -0.16 -13.99
N GLY A 161 -6.33 -1.49 -13.95
CA GLY A 161 -6.92 -2.27 -15.04
C GLY A 161 -8.36 -1.82 -15.24
N THR A 162 -8.67 -1.37 -16.44
CA THR A 162 -9.97 -0.80 -16.82
C THR A 162 -11.10 -1.75 -16.43
N ILE A 163 -12.00 -1.28 -15.56
CA ILE A 163 -13.31 -1.91 -15.35
C ILE A 163 -14.08 -1.83 -16.67
N ALA A 164 -14.52 -3.00 -17.17
CA ALA A 164 -15.23 -3.17 -18.43
C ALA A 164 -16.66 -2.62 -18.39
#